data_AF-A0A7V2ZI65-F1
#
_entry.id   AF-A0A7V2ZI65-F1
#
_cell.length_a   1.000
_cell.length_b   1.000
_cell.length_c   1.000
_cell.angle_alpha   90.00
_cell.angle_beta   90.00
_cell.angle_gamma   90.00
#
_symmetry.space_group_name_H-M   'P 1'
#
loop_
_entity.id
_entity.type
_entity.pdbx_description
1 polymer ?
#
loop_
_entity_poly.entity_id
_entity_poly.type
_entity_poly.pdbx_seq_one_letter_code
_entity_poly.pdbx_strand_id
1 'polypeptide(L)'
;MIDKINYKIFYYIFFLILSYNLFGQQNSALNHFTPVWTNNPYLPMNIYISGAVLDGISLTAGDEIGVFDGNICVGSKILTDSITQSNPVSVITSTDDQLTPVKDGFTQGNKIYFRIWDSENQKEVFNCFPDYQIGNGTFVSLGSSLLSLRCYSKLGITPLRFLIEAMFDGQKIVPDTAIVELRKSQSPYQLLDSCVVFTDTSGSCIAEFNSVNLADSFYIVVKHRNSIEIWSKLPQQFTDAIMQYDFTIDSTTAYGNNLVNRFGKWCIYSGDVNQDGAIDSVDLMMVYNDNVSGLTGYINTDVNYDEFTEVQDLISIYINFLKQIYIKKPNLVD
;
A
#
# COMPACT_ATOMS: atom_id res chain seq x y z
N MET A 1 19.97 5.92 -68.19
CA MET A 1 19.11 5.25 -67.19
C MET A 1 19.72 5.34 -65.77
N ILE A 2 20.50 6.38 -65.47
CA ILE A 2 21.19 6.55 -64.16
C ILE A 2 20.72 7.81 -63.40
N ASP A 3 20.01 8.75 -64.05
CA ASP A 3 19.65 10.02 -63.40
C ASP A 3 18.32 10.02 -62.61
N LYS A 4 17.43 9.04 -62.79
CA LYS A 4 16.14 8.98 -62.07
C LYS A 4 16.22 8.33 -60.69
N ILE A 5 17.28 7.57 -60.39
CA ILE A 5 17.44 6.87 -59.11
C ILE A 5 18.00 7.84 -58.04
N ASN A 6 18.90 8.75 -58.41
CA ASN A 6 19.52 9.69 -57.48
C ASN A 6 18.52 10.72 -56.90
N TYR A 7 17.54 11.18 -57.68
CA TYR A 7 16.52 12.10 -57.17
C TYR A 7 15.57 11.46 -56.15
N LYS A 8 15.23 10.18 -56.32
CA LYS A 8 14.36 9.46 -55.36
C LYS A 8 15.08 9.21 -54.03
N ILE A 9 16.37 8.90 -54.07
CA ILE A 9 17.20 8.68 -52.87
C ILE A 9 17.42 10.01 -52.12
N PHE A 10 17.67 11.11 -52.83
CA PHE A 10 17.82 12.43 -52.21
C PHE A 10 16.51 12.92 -51.57
N TYR A 11 15.36 12.67 -52.20
CA TYR A 11 14.04 13.01 -51.62
C TYR A 11 13.72 12.17 -50.38
N TYR A 12 14.04 10.87 -50.37
CA TYR A 12 13.84 10.02 -49.20
C TYR A 12 14.76 10.37 -48.03
N ILE A 13 16.04 10.70 -48.30
CA ILE A 13 16.99 11.14 -47.26
C ILE A 13 16.59 12.52 -46.71
N PHE A 14 16.12 13.44 -47.55
CA PHE A 14 15.63 14.75 -47.12
C PHE A 14 14.34 14.63 -46.29
N PHE A 15 13.41 13.72 -46.65
CA PHE A 15 12.21 13.44 -45.86
C PHE A 15 12.53 12.73 -44.54
N LEU A 16 13.51 11.81 -44.51
CA LEU A 16 13.96 11.15 -43.28
C LEU A 16 14.63 12.13 -42.31
N ILE A 17 15.38 13.12 -42.81
CA ILE A 17 16.00 14.18 -41.99
C ILE A 17 14.97 15.23 -41.55
N LEU A 18 13.94 15.53 -42.36
CA LEU A 18 12.81 16.37 -41.93
C LEU A 18 11.95 15.67 -40.87
N SER A 19 11.76 14.35 -40.96
CA SER A 19 11.03 13.58 -39.94
C SER A 19 11.82 13.39 -38.64
N TYR A 20 13.15 13.43 -38.69
CA TYR A 20 13.98 13.43 -37.47
C TYR A 20 13.99 14.78 -36.76
N ASN A 21 13.91 15.90 -37.49
CA ASN A 21 13.83 17.23 -36.90
C ASN A 21 12.40 17.65 -36.49
N LEU A 22 11.37 16.90 -36.89
CA LEU A 22 9.99 17.04 -36.37
C LEU A 22 9.67 16.10 -35.19
N PHE A 23 10.59 15.20 -34.82
CA PHE A 23 10.57 14.46 -33.56
C PHE A 23 11.49 15.08 -32.50
N GLY A 24 11.89 16.33 -32.68
CA GLY A 24 12.19 17.23 -31.57
C GLY A 24 10.89 17.81 -31.03
N GLN A 25 9.90 16.98 -30.66
CA GLN A 25 8.86 17.48 -29.77
C GLN A 25 9.56 17.77 -28.45
N GLN A 26 9.58 19.05 -28.08
CA GLN A 26 9.77 19.42 -26.70
C GLN A 26 8.80 18.55 -25.90
N ASN A 27 9.33 17.64 -25.08
CA ASN A 27 8.60 17.11 -23.94
C ASN A 27 8.43 18.30 -22.99
N SER A 28 7.53 19.23 -23.32
CA SER A 28 6.87 20.02 -22.30
C SER A 28 6.12 19.00 -21.49
N ALA A 29 6.60 18.70 -20.28
CA ALA A 29 5.91 17.82 -19.35
C ALA A 29 4.43 18.23 -19.34
N LEU A 30 3.58 17.37 -19.87
CA LEU A 30 2.14 17.58 -19.81
C LEU A 30 1.79 17.60 -18.31
N ASN A 31 1.05 18.62 -17.86
CA ASN A 31 0.59 18.63 -16.47
C ASN A 31 -0.21 17.34 -16.20
N HIS A 32 0.24 16.55 -15.22
CA HIS A 32 -0.50 15.42 -14.70
C HIS A 32 -1.68 15.91 -13.86
N PHE A 33 -1.45 16.93 -13.02
CA PHE A 33 -2.50 17.56 -12.24
C PHE A 33 -3.05 18.82 -12.93
N THR A 34 -4.36 18.86 -13.13
CA THR A 34 -5.06 20.03 -13.70
C THR A 34 -5.95 20.69 -12.64
N PRO A 35 -5.62 21.91 -12.19
CA PRO A 35 -6.48 22.66 -11.29
C PRO A 35 -7.85 22.96 -11.91
N VAL A 36 -8.91 22.98 -11.10
CA VAL A 36 -10.29 23.25 -11.57
C VAL A 36 -10.57 24.71 -11.96
N TRP A 37 -9.54 25.57 -11.93
CA TRP A 37 -9.62 26.97 -12.33
C TRP A 37 -8.58 27.28 -13.40
N THR A 38 -8.84 28.36 -14.14
CA THR A 38 -7.96 28.84 -15.21
C THR A 38 -7.74 30.34 -15.06
N ASN A 39 -6.66 30.86 -15.65
CA ASN A 39 -6.31 32.28 -15.65
C ASN A 39 -5.91 32.81 -14.25
N ASN A 40 -6.57 33.87 -13.77
CA ASN A 40 -6.25 34.51 -12.51
C ASN A 40 -7.01 33.83 -11.37
N PRO A 41 -6.33 33.42 -10.29
CA PRO A 41 -7.00 32.83 -9.14
C PRO A 41 -7.87 33.87 -8.42
N TYR A 42 -9.03 33.44 -7.96
CA TYR A 42 -9.91 34.21 -7.09
C TYR A 42 -9.46 34.06 -5.62
N LEU A 43 -9.23 35.19 -4.94
CA LEU A 43 -8.77 35.25 -3.54
C LEU A 43 -7.66 34.23 -3.17
N PRO A 44 -6.54 34.20 -3.90
CA PRO A 44 -5.61 33.08 -3.88
C PRO A 44 -5.02 32.77 -2.51
N MET A 45 -4.76 31.49 -2.24
CA MET A 45 -3.85 31.07 -1.19
C MET A 45 -2.51 30.65 -1.82
N ASN A 46 -1.40 31.05 -1.20
CA ASN A 46 -0.08 30.66 -1.66
C ASN A 46 0.55 29.64 -0.71
N ILE A 47 0.92 28.47 -1.22
CA ILE A 47 1.54 27.39 -0.45
C ILE A 47 3.00 27.30 -0.85
N TYR A 48 3.88 27.67 0.08
CA TYR A 48 5.32 27.56 -0.10
C TYR A 48 5.82 26.23 0.43
N ILE A 49 6.52 25.48 -0.40
CA ILE A 49 7.10 24.19 -0.07
C ILE A 49 8.62 24.37 -0.01
N SER A 50 9.19 24.23 1.20
CA SER A 50 10.61 24.45 1.49
C SER A 50 11.48 23.21 1.29
N GLY A 51 10.85 22.06 1.05
CA GLY A 51 11.49 20.79 0.69
C GLY A 51 10.42 19.72 0.46
N ALA A 52 10.67 18.80 -0.46
CA ALA A 52 9.81 17.63 -0.68
C ALA A 52 10.67 16.40 -0.96
N VAL A 53 10.33 15.29 -0.30
CA VAL A 53 10.95 13.98 -0.54
C VAL A 53 9.89 12.94 -0.83
N LEU A 54 10.18 12.02 -1.75
CA LEU A 54 9.44 10.79 -2.01
C LEU A 54 10.34 9.60 -1.65
N ASP A 55 9.90 8.74 -0.73
CA ASP A 55 10.66 7.59 -0.23
C ASP A 55 12.09 7.96 0.25
N GLY A 56 12.22 9.16 0.84
CA GLY A 56 13.48 9.71 1.33
C GLY A 56 14.38 10.37 0.27
N ILE A 57 13.98 10.35 -1.00
CA ILE A 57 14.69 10.97 -2.12
C ILE A 57 14.05 12.31 -2.45
N SER A 58 14.85 13.37 -2.59
CA SER A 58 14.33 14.70 -2.96
C SER A 58 13.67 14.68 -4.33
N LEU A 59 12.51 15.32 -4.46
CA LEU A 59 11.87 15.55 -5.76
C LEU A 59 12.76 16.44 -6.63
N THR A 60 12.73 16.20 -7.94
CA THR A 60 13.60 16.86 -8.92
C THR A 60 12.82 17.42 -10.10
N ALA A 61 13.53 17.99 -11.08
CA ALA A 61 12.93 18.54 -12.28
C ALA A 61 12.12 17.48 -13.03
N GLY A 62 10.87 17.80 -13.36
CA GLY A 62 9.93 16.89 -14.01
C GLY A 62 8.81 16.39 -13.10
N ASP A 63 9.08 16.24 -11.80
CA ASP A 63 8.04 15.85 -10.83
C ASP A 63 6.99 16.95 -10.69
N GLU A 64 5.76 16.57 -10.32
CA GLU A 64 4.67 17.54 -10.12
C GLU A 64 4.09 17.44 -8.71
N ILE A 65 3.88 18.59 -8.07
CA ILE A 65 3.15 18.68 -6.81
C ILE A 65 1.73 19.16 -7.11
N GLY A 66 0.74 18.34 -6.76
CA GLY A 66 -0.67 18.71 -6.77
C GLY A 66 -1.18 19.04 -5.36
N VAL A 67 -2.01 20.07 -5.25
CA VAL A 67 -2.70 20.51 -4.03
C VAL A 67 -4.19 20.30 -4.19
N PHE A 68 -4.82 19.68 -3.19
CA PHE A 68 -6.19 19.17 -3.28
C PHE A 68 -7.08 19.64 -2.12
N ASP A 69 -8.32 19.97 -2.46
CA ASP A 69 -9.47 20.08 -1.55
C ASP A 69 -10.34 18.82 -1.70
N GLY A 70 -10.18 17.87 -0.78
CA GLY A 70 -10.71 16.51 -0.95
C GLY A 70 -10.09 15.84 -2.19
N ASN A 71 -10.90 15.57 -3.20
CA ASN A 71 -10.45 14.99 -4.48
C ASN A 71 -10.27 16.03 -5.60
N ILE A 72 -10.51 17.31 -5.33
CA ILE A 72 -10.47 18.38 -6.32
C ILE A 72 -9.07 18.99 -6.34
N CYS A 73 -8.40 18.94 -7.49
CA CYS A 73 -7.13 19.65 -7.66
C CYS A 73 -7.40 21.15 -7.72
N VAL A 74 -6.84 21.90 -6.76
CA VAL A 74 -7.03 23.36 -6.63
C VAL A 74 -5.74 24.13 -6.85
N GLY A 75 -4.63 23.44 -7.11
CA GLY A 75 -3.37 24.02 -7.55
C GLY A 75 -2.39 22.92 -7.90
N SER A 76 -1.46 23.20 -8.80
CA SER A 76 -0.36 22.28 -9.11
C SER A 76 0.88 23.03 -9.54
N LYS A 77 2.03 22.34 -9.50
CA LYS A 77 3.31 22.88 -9.92
C LYS A 77 4.25 21.77 -10.37
N ILE A 78 4.64 21.82 -11.64
CA ILE A 78 5.76 21.04 -12.15
C ILE A 78 7.07 21.66 -11.66
N LEU A 79 7.93 20.83 -11.10
CA LEU A 79 9.24 21.20 -10.64
C LEU A 79 10.18 21.37 -11.83
N THR A 80 10.99 22.42 -11.77
CA THR A 80 12.02 22.72 -12.77
C THR A 80 13.43 22.45 -12.25
N ASP A 81 13.56 22.31 -10.92
CA ASP A 81 14.77 22.02 -10.17
C ASP A 81 14.36 21.36 -8.85
N SER A 82 15.33 20.88 -8.07
CA SER A 82 15.09 20.41 -6.71
C SER A 82 14.69 21.55 -5.76
N ILE A 83 13.90 21.20 -4.75
CA ILE A 83 13.40 22.16 -3.75
C ILE A 83 14.40 22.26 -2.61
N THR A 84 14.77 23.49 -2.25
CA THR A 84 15.63 23.74 -1.09
C THR A 84 15.06 24.86 -0.23
N GLN A 85 15.49 24.96 1.04
CA GLN A 85 15.02 26.02 1.93
C GLN A 85 15.34 27.43 1.40
N SER A 86 16.43 27.58 0.66
CA SER A 86 16.81 28.85 0.02
C SER A 86 16.12 29.08 -1.33
N ASN A 87 15.47 28.07 -1.90
CA ASN A 87 14.69 28.15 -3.13
C ASN A 87 13.39 27.34 -2.99
N PRO A 88 12.43 27.81 -2.17
CA PRO A 88 11.15 27.14 -1.99
C PRO A 88 10.31 27.26 -3.26
N VAL A 89 9.46 26.27 -3.50
CA VAL A 89 8.50 26.30 -4.60
C VAL A 89 7.15 26.82 -4.11
N SER A 90 6.52 27.68 -4.91
CA SER A 90 5.17 28.21 -4.66
C SER A 90 4.14 27.47 -5.50
N VAL A 91 3.10 26.94 -4.84
CA VAL A 91 1.89 26.43 -5.48
C VAL A 91 0.74 27.38 -5.14
N ILE A 92 0.17 28.01 -6.17
CA ILE A 92 -0.95 28.94 -6.02
C ILE A 92 -2.24 28.15 -6.13
N THR A 93 -3.20 28.45 -5.26
CA THR A 93 -4.56 27.91 -5.32
C THR A 93 -5.59 29.03 -5.38
N SER A 94 -6.77 28.74 -5.95
CA SER A 94 -7.90 29.67 -6.04
C SER A 94 -8.99 29.29 -5.03
N THR A 95 -9.57 30.26 -4.33
CA THR A 95 -10.81 30.06 -3.57
C THR A 95 -11.96 29.82 -4.55
N ASP A 96 -12.89 28.94 -4.19
CA ASP A 96 -14.15 28.70 -4.91
C ASP A 96 -15.04 29.96 -4.89
N ASP A 97 -15.45 30.46 -6.06
CA ASP A 97 -16.42 31.55 -6.16
C ASP A 97 -17.85 31.01 -6.06
N GLN A 98 -18.51 31.26 -4.93
CA GLN A 98 -19.88 30.78 -4.67
C GLN A 98 -20.93 31.31 -5.68
N LEU A 99 -20.58 32.30 -6.50
CA LEU A 99 -21.45 32.83 -7.55
C LEU A 99 -21.35 32.06 -8.86
N THR A 100 -20.34 31.22 -9.05
CA THR A 100 -20.22 30.37 -10.23
C THR A 100 -20.96 29.04 -10.01
N PRO A 101 -21.54 28.45 -11.07
CA PRO A 101 -22.32 27.21 -10.95
C PRO A 101 -21.44 25.95 -10.82
N VAL A 102 -20.13 26.08 -11.00
CA VAL A 102 -19.16 24.98 -11.00
C VAL A 102 -18.13 25.26 -9.92
N LYS A 103 -17.78 24.25 -9.14
CA LYS A 103 -16.71 24.38 -8.15
C LYS A 103 -15.37 24.67 -8.86
N ASP A 104 -14.84 25.87 -8.64
CA ASP A 104 -13.68 26.43 -9.33
C ASP A 104 -12.56 26.84 -8.35
N GLY A 105 -12.52 26.21 -7.18
CA GLY A 105 -11.45 26.42 -6.23
C GLY A 105 -11.58 25.59 -4.97
N PHE A 106 -10.82 25.98 -3.95
CA PHE A 106 -10.91 25.39 -2.62
C PHE A 106 -12.05 26.03 -1.81
N THR A 107 -12.61 25.26 -0.89
CA THR A 107 -13.51 25.78 0.14
C THR A 107 -12.69 26.18 1.38
N GLN A 108 -12.85 27.42 1.83
CA GLN A 108 -12.14 27.94 3.00
C GLN A 108 -12.40 27.09 4.26
N GLY A 109 -11.34 26.81 5.01
CA GLY A 109 -11.38 25.98 6.23
C GLY A 109 -11.21 24.48 5.97
N ASN A 110 -11.32 24.00 4.73
CA ASN A 110 -11.05 22.60 4.41
C ASN A 110 -9.57 22.27 4.58
N LYS A 111 -9.28 21.01 4.90
CA LYS A 111 -7.90 20.50 4.99
C LYS A 111 -7.23 20.47 3.61
N ILE A 112 -5.94 20.78 3.59
CA ILE A 112 -5.11 20.72 2.39
C ILE A 112 -4.51 19.32 2.26
N TYR A 113 -4.70 18.68 1.10
CA TYR A 113 -4.08 17.41 0.76
C TYR A 113 -3.07 17.59 -0.37
N PHE A 114 -2.03 16.76 -0.41
CA PHE A 114 -0.97 16.80 -1.41
C PHE A 114 -0.91 15.47 -2.14
N ARG A 115 -0.63 15.53 -3.44
CA ARG A 115 -0.24 14.37 -4.24
C ARG A 115 0.97 14.72 -5.09
N ILE A 116 1.79 13.72 -5.36
CA ILE A 116 2.99 13.85 -6.19
C ILE A 116 2.80 13.03 -7.45
N TRP A 117 3.19 13.60 -8.59
CA TRP A 117 3.48 12.85 -9.79
C TRP A 117 4.98 12.59 -9.83
N ASP A 118 5.36 11.33 -9.67
CA ASP A 118 6.72 10.86 -9.89
C ASP A 118 6.92 10.70 -11.39
N SER A 119 7.69 11.62 -11.97
CA SER A 119 7.88 11.70 -13.42
C SER A 119 8.81 10.61 -13.95
N GLU A 120 9.73 10.11 -13.12
CA GLU A 120 10.64 9.04 -13.51
C GLU A 120 9.88 7.71 -13.61
N ASN A 121 9.07 7.40 -12.59
CA ASN A 121 8.34 6.14 -12.51
C ASN A 121 6.92 6.21 -13.12
N GLN A 122 6.50 7.38 -13.60
CA GLN A 122 5.16 7.63 -14.15
C GLN A 122 4.04 7.19 -13.18
N LYS A 123 4.17 7.58 -11.90
CA LYS A 123 3.31 7.11 -10.82
C LYS A 123 2.79 8.28 -9.98
N GLU A 124 1.49 8.28 -9.70
CA GLU A 124 0.89 9.17 -8.70
C GLU A 124 1.08 8.61 -7.28
N VAL A 125 1.46 9.48 -6.35
CA VAL A 125 1.65 9.17 -4.93
C VAL A 125 0.78 10.12 -4.10
N PHE A 126 -0.04 9.55 -3.21
CA PHE A 126 -1.03 10.31 -2.43
C PHE A 126 -0.77 10.28 -0.92
N ASN A 127 0.17 9.46 -0.45
CA ASN A 127 0.54 9.39 0.98
C ASN A 127 1.60 10.44 1.31
N CYS A 128 1.18 11.69 1.43
CA CYS A 128 2.04 12.83 1.76
C CYS A 128 1.77 13.40 3.15
N PHE A 129 2.84 13.59 3.91
CA PHE A 129 2.87 14.20 5.23
C PHE A 129 3.43 15.61 5.15
N PRO A 130 2.58 16.65 5.22
CA PRO A 130 3.05 18.02 5.35
C PRO A 130 3.49 18.32 6.78
N ASP A 131 4.68 18.89 6.91
CA ASP A 131 5.19 19.49 8.14
C ASP A 131 5.10 21.01 8.04
N TYR A 132 4.06 21.59 8.64
CA TYR A 132 3.76 23.01 8.54
C TYR A 132 4.65 23.84 9.47
N GLN A 133 5.43 24.72 8.87
CA GLN A 133 6.24 25.74 9.55
C GLN A 133 5.42 27.02 9.75
N ILE A 134 4.53 27.33 8.80
CA ILE A 134 3.54 28.41 8.88
C ILE A 134 2.19 27.90 8.35
N GLY A 135 1.11 28.18 9.08
CA GLY A 135 -0.24 27.71 8.79
C GLY A 135 -0.60 26.46 9.59
N ASN A 136 -1.86 26.06 9.51
CA ASN A 136 -2.44 24.94 10.28
C ASN A 136 -2.97 23.81 9.38
N GLY A 137 -2.61 23.83 8.09
CA GLY A 137 -3.04 22.85 7.10
C GLY A 137 -4.49 22.94 6.66
N THR A 138 -5.12 24.11 6.80
CA THR A 138 -6.41 24.41 6.17
C THR A 138 -6.30 25.54 5.16
N PHE A 139 -7.21 25.54 4.18
CA PHE A 139 -7.27 26.60 3.19
C PHE A 139 -7.79 27.91 3.79
N VAL A 140 -7.14 29.02 3.45
CA VAL A 140 -7.51 30.39 3.86
C VAL A 140 -7.43 31.30 2.65
N SER A 141 -8.54 31.95 2.29
CA SER A 141 -8.60 32.94 1.21
C SER A 141 -7.60 34.07 1.48
N LEU A 142 -6.82 34.47 0.46
CA LEU A 142 -5.71 35.43 0.59
C LEU A 142 -4.60 35.01 1.57
N GLY A 143 -4.58 33.75 1.99
CA GLY A 143 -3.65 33.22 2.98
C GLY A 143 -2.30 32.81 2.40
N SER A 144 -1.38 32.43 3.28
CA SER A 144 -0.15 31.77 2.91
C SER A 144 0.22 30.68 3.93
N SER A 145 0.89 29.63 3.46
CA SER A 145 1.49 28.61 4.31
C SER A 145 2.91 28.29 3.87
N LEU A 146 3.71 27.78 4.80
CA LEU A 146 5.07 27.29 4.54
C LEU A 146 5.20 25.90 5.17
N LEU A 147 5.67 24.93 4.39
CA LEU A 147 5.77 23.54 4.85
C LEU A 147 6.89 22.77 4.13
N SER A 148 7.26 21.63 4.68
CA SER A 148 7.99 20.58 3.95
C SER A 148 7.11 19.35 3.74
N LEU A 149 7.36 18.56 2.70
CA LEU A 149 6.61 17.34 2.36
C LEU A 149 7.48 16.09 2.51
N ARG A 150 6.96 15.08 3.20
CA ARG A 150 7.46 13.71 3.11
C ARG A 150 6.37 12.83 2.52
N CYS A 151 6.61 12.27 1.35
CA CYS A 151 5.67 11.39 0.66
C CYS A 151 6.23 9.98 0.57
N TYR A 152 5.33 9.00 0.50
CA TYR A 152 5.69 7.59 0.47
C TYR A 152 4.91 6.85 -0.61
N SER A 153 5.62 6.17 -1.52
CA SER A 153 4.99 5.43 -2.61
C SER A 153 4.33 4.13 -2.14
N LYS A 154 4.68 3.69 -0.92
CA LYS A 154 4.17 2.52 -0.22
C LYS A 154 4.08 2.79 1.29
N LEU A 155 3.16 2.08 1.95
CA LEU A 155 3.08 2.03 3.41
C LEU A 155 3.43 0.61 3.88
N GLY A 156 4.07 0.48 5.03
CA GLY A 156 4.67 -0.78 5.47
C GLY A 156 4.32 -1.20 6.90
N ILE A 157 4.10 -2.49 7.13
CA ILE A 157 4.09 -3.08 8.48
C ILE A 157 5.43 -3.80 8.66
N THR A 158 6.32 -3.25 9.49
CA THR A 158 7.71 -3.72 9.66
C THR A 158 8.23 -3.53 11.09
N PRO A 159 8.44 -4.63 11.84
CA PRO A 159 8.07 -6.00 11.49
C PRO A 159 6.55 -6.22 11.63
N LEU A 160 5.97 -6.97 10.70
CA LEU A 160 4.81 -7.80 10.98
C LEU A 160 5.32 -9.14 11.52
N ARG A 161 4.85 -9.58 12.69
CA ARG A 161 5.26 -10.87 13.28
C ARG A 161 4.08 -11.78 13.55
N PHE A 162 4.18 -13.03 13.09
CA PHE A 162 3.26 -14.12 13.39
C PHE A 162 4.02 -15.46 13.35
N LEU A 163 3.49 -16.47 14.04
CA LEU A 163 4.04 -17.82 14.08
C LEU A 163 2.93 -18.81 13.76
N ILE A 164 3.23 -19.89 13.05
CA ILE A 164 2.29 -20.98 12.82
C ILE A 164 2.57 -22.09 13.84
N GLU A 165 1.52 -22.59 14.51
CA GLU A 165 1.64 -23.50 15.65
C GLU A 165 2.50 -24.73 15.35
N ALA A 166 2.19 -25.47 14.28
CA ALA A 166 2.90 -26.71 13.95
C ALA A 166 4.35 -26.47 13.50
N MET A 167 4.67 -25.28 12.99
CA MET A 167 6.01 -24.92 12.49
C MET A 167 6.94 -24.40 13.59
N PHE A 168 6.41 -24.06 14.77
CA PHE A 168 7.18 -23.42 15.84
C PHE A 168 7.76 -24.44 16.82
N ASP A 169 9.10 -24.48 16.89
CA ASP A 169 9.87 -25.39 17.74
C ASP A 169 10.14 -24.85 19.17
N GLY A 170 9.68 -23.63 19.45
CA GLY A 170 9.92 -22.92 20.72
C GLY A 170 11.01 -21.84 20.64
N GLN A 171 11.77 -21.79 19.55
CA GLN A 171 12.76 -20.75 19.26
C GLN A 171 12.58 -20.14 17.87
N LYS A 172 12.26 -20.98 16.87
CA LYS A 172 12.19 -20.60 15.46
C LYS A 172 11.02 -21.28 14.74
N ILE A 173 10.69 -20.75 13.56
CA ILE A 173 9.86 -21.43 12.55
C ILE A 173 10.69 -21.73 11.31
N VAL A 174 10.21 -22.69 10.51
CA VAL A 174 10.57 -22.78 9.08
C VAL A 174 9.96 -21.56 8.37
N PRO A 175 10.75 -20.73 7.68
CA PRO A 175 10.25 -19.62 6.85
C PRO A 175 9.26 -20.09 5.79
N ASP A 176 8.15 -19.36 5.62
CA ASP A 176 7.21 -19.60 4.52
C ASP A 176 6.50 -18.32 4.04
N THR A 177 5.82 -18.44 2.92
CA THR A 177 4.95 -17.43 2.33
C THR A 177 3.61 -17.32 3.07
N ALA A 178 3.15 -16.08 3.24
CA ALA A 178 1.80 -15.79 3.71
C ALA A 178 1.20 -14.64 2.90
N ILE A 179 -0.12 -14.57 2.86
CA ILE A 179 -0.84 -13.42 2.30
C ILE A 179 -1.26 -12.52 3.46
N VAL A 180 -0.93 -11.23 3.35
CA VAL A 180 -1.40 -10.20 4.26
C VAL A 180 -2.40 -9.33 3.52
N GLU A 181 -3.62 -9.22 4.05
CA GLU A 181 -4.65 -8.32 3.53
C GLU A 181 -4.89 -7.18 4.52
N LEU A 182 -5.12 -5.98 4.02
CA LEU A 182 -5.73 -4.90 4.79
C LEU A 182 -7.20 -4.81 4.41
N ARG A 183 -8.10 -4.96 5.37
CA ARG A 183 -9.55 -4.86 5.15
C ARG A 183 -10.12 -3.67 5.88
N LYS A 184 -10.98 -2.87 5.25
CA LYS A 184 -11.63 -1.70 5.88
C LYS A 184 -12.21 -2.05 7.23
N SER A 185 -12.22 -1.12 8.18
CA SER A 185 -12.76 -1.33 9.53
C SER A 185 -14.28 -1.39 9.62
N GLN A 186 -14.99 -1.07 8.53
CA GLN A 186 -16.45 -1.06 8.45
C GLN A 186 -16.96 -2.21 7.57
N SER A 187 -18.06 -2.85 7.99
CA SER A 187 -18.79 -3.84 7.20
C SER A 187 -19.12 -3.28 5.80
N PRO A 188 -18.92 -4.02 4.70
CA PRO A 188 -18.60 -5.45 4.62
C PRO A 188 -17.09 -5.78 4.62
N TYR A 189 -16.27 -4.94 5.26
CA TYR A 189 -14.82 -5.11 5.42
C TYR A 189 -14.10 -5.32 4.09
N GLN A 190 -14.40 -4.45 3.11
CA GLN A 190 -13.81 -4.51 1.77
C GLN A 190 -12.28 -4.54 1.84
N LEU A 191 -11.67 -5.33 0.96
CA LEU A 191 -10.22 -5.34 0.76
C LEU A 191 -9.75 -3.95 0.33
N LEU A 192 -8.78 -3.39 1.04
CA LEU A 192 -8.08 -2.16 0.66
C LEU A 192 -6.87 -2.49 -0.20
N ASP A 193 -6.04 -3.42 0.26
CA ASP A 193 -4.82 -3.84 -0.42
C ASP A 193 -4.38 -5.20 0.13
N SER A 194 -3.49 -5.89 -0.59
CA SER A 194 -2.88 -7.13 -0.16
C SER A 194 -1.45 -7.27 -0.67
N CYS A 195 -0.64 -8.04 0.06
CA CYS A 195 0.68 -8.42 -0.38
C CYS A 195 1.02 -9.85 0.04
N VAL A 196 1.98 -10.44 -0.66
CA VAL A 196 2.60 -11.71 -0.26
C VAL A 196 3.86 -11.37 0.52
N VAL A 197 4.01 -11.97 1.69
CA VAL A 197 5.18 -11.83 2.55
C VAL A 197 5.90 -13.16 2.70
N PHE A 198 7.19 -13.10 3.02
CA PHE A 198 7.99 -14.26 3.40
C PHE A 198 8.54 -14.02 4.80
N THR A 199 8.31 -14.94 5.72
CA THR A 199 8.76 -14.79 7.12
C THR A 199 10.25 -15.13 7.25
N ASP A 200 10.91 -14.55 8.25
CA ASP A 200 12.18 -15.04 8.74
C ASP A 200 11.98 -16.14 9.79
N THR A 201 13.07 -16.72 10.29
CA THR A 201 13.00 -17.80 11.30
C THR A 201 12.37 -17.36 12.63
N SER A 202 12.23 -16.06 12.88
CA SER A 202 11.57 -15.51 14.08
C SER A 202 10.07 -15.21 13.85
N GLY A 203 9.55 -15.50 12.66
CA GLY A 203 8.18 -15.16 12.25
C GLY A 203 8.01 -13.70 11.83
N SER A 204 9.09 -12.95 11.69
CA SER A 204 9.05 -11.55 11.26
C SER A 204 9.09 -11.43 9.75
N CYS A 205 8.34 -10.47 9.22
CA CYS A 205 8.33 -10.14 7.80
C CYS A 205 8.08 -8.64 7.57
N ILE A 206 8.25 -8.22 6.32
CA ILE A 206 7.98 -6.88 5.82
C ILE A 206 6.74 -6.99 4.92
N ALA A 207 5.65 -6.33 5.29
CA ALA A 207 4.45 -6.23 4.47
C ALA A 207 4.35 -4.81 3.89
N GLU A 208 4.34 -4.65 2.57
CA GLU A 208 4.23 -3.35 1.90
C GLU A 208 2.94 -3.25 1.07
N PHE A 209 2.32 -2.07 1.08
CA PHE A 209 1.04 -1.78 0.44
C PHE A 209 1.14 -0.54 -0.44
N ASN A 210 0.56 -0.60 -1.63
CA ASN A 210 0.65 0.44 -2.66
C ASN A 210 -0.60 1.34 -2.73
N SER A 211 -1.75 0.87 -2.23
CA SER A 211 -3.06 1.47 -2.49
C SER A 211 -3.84 1.89 -1.24
N VAL A 212 -3.14 2.02 -0.10
CA VAL A 212 -3.73 2.34 1.20
C VAL A 212 -3.47 3.79 1.55
N ASN A 213 -4.50 4.53 1.98
CA ASN A 213 -4.34 5.90 2.46
C ASN A 213 -4.04 5.92 3.96
N LEU A 214 -3.32 6.94 4.41
CA LEU A 214 -3.06 7.20 5.83
C LEU A 214 -4.33 7.35 6.68
N ALA A 215 -5.40 7.88 6.08
CA ALA A 215 -6.68 8.06 6.76
C ALA A 215 -7.50 6.76 6.86
N ASP A 216 -7.11 5.71 6.13
CA ASP A 216 -7.85 4.46 6.13
C ASP A 216 -7.66 3.73 7.46
N SER A 217 -8.78 3.33 8.06
CA SER A 217 -8.81 2.44 9.21
C SER A 217 -9.08 1.02 8.74
N PHE A 218 -8.25 0.06 9.16
CA PHE A 218 -8.25 -1.30 8.60
C PHE A 218 -7.91 -2.38 9.62
N TYR A 219 -8.42 -3.59 9.42
CA TYR A 219 -7.90 -4.79 10.07
C TYR A 219 -6.74 -5.36 9.28
N ILE A 220 -5.73 -5.90 9.98
CA ILE A 220 -4.65 -6.70 9.38
C ILE A 220 -5.12 -8.15 9.38
N VAL A 221 -5.14 -8.78 8.22
CA VAL A 221 -5.52 -10.18 8.06
C VAL A 221 -4.32 -10.96 7.57
N VAL A 222 -4.01 -12.09 8.22
CA VAL A 222 -2.94 -13.00 7.80
C VAL A 222 -3.55 -14.33 7.40
N LYS A 223 -3.17 -14.80 6.21
CA LYS A 223 -3.56 -16.09 5.64
C LYS A 223 -2.31 -16.88 5.27
N HIS A 224 -2.32 -18.15 5.61
CA HIS A 224 -1.23 -19.05 5.35
C HIS A 224 -1.82 -20.41 4.97
N ARG A 225 -1.14 -21.14 4.09
CA ARG A 225 -1.73 -22.22 3.27
C ARG A 225 -2.40 -23.37 4.04
N ASN A 226 -2.05 -23.55 5.31
CA ASN A 226 -2.46 -24.66 6.17
C ASN A 226 -2.76 -24.22 7.61
N SER A 227 -3.21 -22.98 7.79
CA SER A 227 -3.59 -22.45 9.10
C SER A 227 -4.86 -21.63 9.01
N ILE A 228 -5.51 -21.43 10.16
CA ILE A 228 -6.70 -20.58 10.24
C ILE A 228 -6.35 -19.13 9.88
N GLU A 229 -7.19 -18.47 9.08
CA GLU A 229 -7.09 -17.03 8.86
C GLU A 229 -7.29 -16.28 10.19
N ILE A 230 -6.45 -15.27 10.45
CA ILE A 230 -6.56 -14.42 11.65
C ILE A 230 -6.67 -12.95 11.28
N TRP A 231 -7.34 -12.20 12.15
CA TRP A 231 -7.53 -10.75 12.03
C TRP A 231 -6.92 -10.06 13.24
N SER A 232 -6.40 -8.84 13.07
CA SER A 232 -6.02 -7.98 14.19
C SER A 232 -7.22 -7.75 15.12
N LYS A 233 -6.98 -7.66 16.43
CA LYS A 233 -8.06 -7.48 17.41
C LYS A 233 -8.88 -6.23 17.17
N LEU A 234 -8.19 -5.15 16.87
CA LEU A 234 -8.75 -3.83 16.63
C LEU A 234 -8.32 -3.34 15.24
N PRO A 235 -9.10 -2.42 14.64
CA PRO A 235 -8.64 -1.67 13.49
C PRO A 235 -7.34 -0.92 13.81
N GLN A 236 -6.45 -0.92 12.84
CA GLN A 236 -5.20 -0.18 12.79
C GLN A 236 -5.36 1.00 11.83
N GLN A 237 -4.41 1.92 11.89
CA GLN A 237 -4.30 3.05 10.98
C GLN A 237 -2.83 3.45 10.89
N PHE A 238 -2.36 3.78 9.69
CA PHE A 238 -1.03 4.35 9.51
C PHE A 238 -0.99 5.79 10.04
N THR A 239 -0.17 6.03 11.06
CA THR A 239 0.16 7.39 11.53
C THR A 239 1.49 7.91 10.95
N ASP A 240 2.26 7.00 10.36
CA ASP A 240 3.51 7.24 9.63
C ASP A 240 3.59 6.21 8.49
N ALA A 241 4.63 6.28 7.66
CA ALA A 241 4.85 5.35 6.55
C ALA A 241 4.98 3.90 7.00
N ILE A 242 5.50 3.68 8.21
CA ILE A 242 5.78 2.37 8.76
C ILE A 242 5.07 2.23 10.10
N MET A 243 4.39 1.10 10.30
CA MET A 243 3.89 0.66 11.60
C MET A 243 4.42 -0.73 11.95
N GLN A 244 4.17 -1.18 13.17
CA GLN A 244 4.56 -2.52 13.63
C GLN A 244 3.33 -3.26 14.11
N TYR A 245 3.30 -4.58 13.93
CA TYR A 245 2.26 -5.43 14.49
C TYR A 245 2.80 -6.81 14.82
N ASP A 246 2.57 -7.28 16.04
CA ASP A 246 3.11 -8.55 16.52
C ASP A 246 2.00 -9.39 17.16
N PHE A 247 1.57 -10.43 16.45
CA PHE A 247 0.56 -11.39 16.92
C PHE A 247 1.09 -12.34 18.01
N THR A 248 2.40 -12.38 18.24
CA THR A 248 3.04 -13.37 19.12
C THR A 248 3.07 -12.97 20.59
N ILE A 249 2.70 -11.71 20.89
CA ILE A 249 2.78 -11.11 22.22
C ILE A 249 1.68 -11.64 23.14
N ASP A 250 0.43 -11.55 22.71
CA ASP A 250 -0.74 -11.96 23.49
C ASP A 250 -1.86 -12.47 22.60
N SER A 251 -2.70 -13.39 23.10
CA SER A 251 -3.91 -13.83 22.39
C SER A 251 -4.83 -12.67 21.98
N THR A 252 -4.85 -11.60 22.78
CA THR A 252 -5.67 -10.40 22.58
C THR A 252 -5.18 -9.51 21.45
N THR A 253 -4.08 -9.86 20.78
CA THR A 253 -3.68 -9.24 19.51
C THR A 253 -4.52 -9.75 18.34
N ALA A 254 -5.13 -10.93 18.44
CA ALA A 254 -6.03 -11.44 17.41
C ALA A 254 -7.51 -11.24 17.78
N TYR A 255 -8.34 -11.01 16.77
CA TYR A 255 -9.79 -10.95 16.92
C TYR A 255 -10.33 -12.25 17.53
N GLY A 256 -11.25 -12.11 18.49
CA GLY A 256 -11.80 -13.26 19.22
C GLY A 256 -10.77 -14.11 19.99
N ASN A 257 -9.57 -13.59 20.23
CA ASN A 257 -8.44 -14.27 20.86
C ASN A 257 -8.09 -15.59 20.15
N ASN A 258 -8.11 -15.58 18.80
CA ASN A 258 -7.99 -16.78 17.96
C ASN A 258 -6.53 -17.24 17.75
N LEU A 259 -5.78 -17.37 18.85
CA LEU A 259 -4.38 -17.80 18.86
C LEU A 259 -4.16 -18.84 19.97
N VAL A 260 -3.13 -19.67 19.80
CA VAL A 260 -2.72 -20.71 20.76
C VAL A 260 -1.39 -20.36 21.42
N ASN A 261 -1.28 -20.58 22.73
CA ASN A 261 0.00 -20.46 23.40
C ASN A 261 0.83 -21.73 23.16
N ARG A 262 2.00 -21.57 22.56
CA ARG A 262 2.97 -22.64 22.35
C ARG A 262 4.35 -22.12 22.77
N PHE A 263 4.99 -22.79 23.72
CA PHE A 263 6.28 -22.39 24.29
C PHE A 263 6.37 -20.92 24.75
N GLY A 264 5.27 -20.38 25.29
CA GLY A 264 5.22 -19.00 25.78
C GLY A 264 5.05 -17.93 24.69
N LYS A 265 4.83 -18.32 23.43
CA LYS A 265 4.46 -17.43 22.33
C LYS A 265 3.07 -17.75 21.81
N TRP A 266 2.40 -16.74 21.26
CA TRP A 266 1.10 -16.93 20.62
C TRP A 266 1.27 -17.23 19.14
N CYS A 267 0.67 -18.34 18.70
CA CYS A 267 0.76 -18.87 17.34
C CYS A 267 -0.62 -18.95 16.70
N ILE A 268 -0.67 -18.89 15.38
CA ILE A 268 -1.84 -19.20 14.56
C ILE A 268 -2.08 -20.70 14.62
N TYR A 269 -3.33 -21.10 14.87
CA TYR A 269 -3.72 -22.50 14.83
C TYR A 269 -3.49 -23.09 13.44
N SER A 270 -2.69 -24.15 13.36
CA SER A 270 -2.46 -24.92 12.14
C SER A 270 -3.57 -25.95 11.93
N GLY A 271 -3.90 -26.24 10.67
CA GLY A 271 -4.73 -27.40 10.31
C GLY A 271 -5.93 -27.13 9.41
N ASP A 272 -6.20 -25.87 9.03
CA ASP A 272 -7.19 -25.54 7.99
C ASP A 272 -6.48 -25.70 6.63
N VAL A 273 -6.40 -26.93 6.12
CA VAL A 273 -5.61 -27.27 4.91
C VAL A 273 -6.41 -27.05 3.63
N ASN A 274 -7.74 -26.99 3.75
CA ASN A 274 -8.66 -26.71 2.64
C ASN A 274 -9.04 -25.22 2.53
N GLN A 275 -8.66 -24.40 3.52
CA GLN A 275 -8.90 -22.95 3.59
C GLN A 275 -10.40 -22.59 3.59
N ASP A 276 -11.23 -23.42 4.23
CA ASP A 276 -12.68 -23.18 4.36
C ASP A 276 -13.07 -22.38 5.61
N GLY A 277 -12.10 -22.15 6.49
CA GLY A 277 -12.26 -21.35 7.69
C GLY A 277 -12.68 -22.11 8.93
N ALA A 278 -12.64 -23.43 8.91
CA ALA A 278 -12.74 -24.31 10.07
C ALA A 278 -11.57 -25.30 10.07
N ILE A 279 -11.23 -25.82 11.25
CA ILE A 279 -10.38 -27.01 11.38
C ILE A 279 -11.30 -28.17 11.73
N ASP A 280 -11.60 -29.02 10.75
CA ASP A 280 -12.63 -30.05 10.88
C ASP A 280 -12.25 -31.45 10.33
N SER A 281 -13.25 -32.31 10.19
CA SER A 281 -13.06 -33.68 9.71
C SER A 281 -12.62 -33.76 8.24
N VAL A 282 -12.89 -32.74 7.44
CA VAL A 282 -12.47 -32.64 6.03
C VAL A 282 -10.96 -32.42 5.97
N ASP A 283 -10.41 -31.54 6.81
CA ASP A 283 -8.95 -31.34 6.90
C ASP A 283 -8.22 -32.62 7.31
N LEU A 284 -8.73 -33.29 8.35
CA LEU A 284 -8.20 -34.57 8.81
C LEU A 284 -8.23 -35.64 7.71
N MET A 285 -9.31 -35.69 6.92
CA MET A 285 -9.44 -36.64 5.81
C MET A 285 -8.44 -36.35 4.69
N MET A 286 -8.15 -35.08 4.40
CA MET A 286 -7.17 -34.70 3.38
C MET A 286 -5.77 -35.14 3.76
N VAL A 287 -5.32 -34.80 4.98
CA VAL A 287 -4.00 -35.23 5.46
C VAL A 287 -3.91 -36.77 5.56
N TYR A 288 -4.99 -37.45 5.97
CA TYR A 288 -5.00 -38.91 6.04
C TYR A 288 -4.79 -39.56 4.67
N ASN A 289 -5.50 -39.09 3.64
CA ASN A 289 -5.38 -39.61 2.29
C ASN A 289 -3.98 -39.39 1.71
N ASP A 290 -3.38 -38.23 1.98
CA ASP A 290 -2.05 -37.88 1.50
C ASP A 290 -0.95 -38.66 2.23
N ASN A 291 -1.11 -38.92 3.53
CA ASN A 291 -0.25 -39.80 4.31
C ASN A 291 -0.29 -41.25 3.78
N VAL A 292 -1.50 -41.79 3.52
CA VAL A 292 -1.64 -43.13 2.90
C VAL A 292 -0.98 -43.18 1.52
N SER A 293 -1.00 -42.07 0.79
CA SER A 293 -0.37 -41.94 -0.53
C SER A 293 1.14 -41.67 -0.47
N GLY A 294 1.70 -41.41 0.73
CA GLY A 294 3.11 -41.09 0.93
C GLY A 294 3.54 -39.80 0.24
N LEU A 295 2.69 -38.78 0.24
CA LEU A 295 3.02 -37.50 -0.38
C LEU A 295 4.12 -36.77 0.41
N THR A 296 4.95 -36.04 -0.32
CA THR A 296 6.10 -35.29 0.20
C THR A 296 6.27 -33.96 -0.52
N GLY A 297 7.02 -33.05 0.10
CA GLY A 297 7.37 -31.74 -0.43
C GLY A 297 6.42 -30.62 0.00
N TYR A 298 6.44 -29.52 -0.76
CA TYR A 298 5.65 -28.32 -0.46
C TYR A 298 4.17 -28.51 -0.83
N ILE A 299 3.39 -29.09 0.08
CA ILE A 299 1.95 -29.31 -0.06
C ILE A 299 1.19 -28.79 1.17
N ASN A 300 -0.12 -28.55 1.03
CA ASN A 300 -0.92 -28.01 2.14
C ASN A 300 -1.03 -28.99 3.33
N THR A 301 -0.94 -30.28 3.07
CA THR A 301 -1.12 -31.36 4.04
C THR A 301 0.15 -31.72 4.81
N ASP A 302 1.32 -31.19 4.41
CA ASP A 302 2.50 -31.06 5.25
C ASP A 302 2.31 -29.82 6.16
N VAL A 303 1.90 -30.07 7.41
CA VAL A 303 1.45 -29.06 8.38
C VAL A 303 2.60 -28.60 9.25
N ASN A 304 3.55 -29.48 9.57
CA ASN A 304 4.71 -29.19 10.41
C ASN A 304 5.97 -28.76 9.63
N TYR A 305 5.94 -28.84 8.29
CA TYR A 305 7.00 -28.41 7.37
C TYR A 305 8.27 -29.24 7.46
N ASP A 306 8.12 -30.55 7.63
CA ASP A 306 9.23 -31.50 7.59
C ASP A 306 9.41 -32.19 6.22
N GLU A 307 8.67 -31.75 5.21
CA GLU A 307 8.61 -32.29 3.83
C GLU A 307 7.86 -33.62 3.71
N PHE A 308 7.23 -34.13 4.76
CA PHE A 308 6.42 -35.35 4.74
C PHE A 308 5.00 -35.05 5.19
N THR A 309 4.01 -35.64 4.50
CA THR A 309 2.66 -35.73 5.08
C THR A 309 2.56 -37.05 5.83
N GLU A 310 2.54 -36.99 7.16
CA GLU A 310 2.54 -38.17 8.01
C GLU A 310 1.60 -38.06 9.23
N VAL A 311 1.76 -38.99 10.19
CA VAL A 311 0.91 -39.06 11.39
C VAL A 311 1.07 -37.82 12.29
N GLN A 312 2.20 -37.15 12.23
CA GLN A 312 2.54 -35.98 13.05
C GLN A 312 1.69 -34.78 12.63
N ASP A 313 1.41 -34.61 11.34
CA ASP A 313 0.46 -33.63 10.82
C ASP A 313 -0.96 -33.92 11.29
N LEU A 314 -1.38 -35.18 11.18
CA LEU A 314 -2.69 -35.63 11.66
C LEU A 314 -2.90 -35.34 13.14
N ILE A 315 -1.90 -35.60 13.98
CA ILE A 315 -1.96 -35.30 15.42
C ILE A 315 -2.14 -33.80 15.65
N SER A 316 -1.40 -32.97 14.90
CA SER A 316 -1.46 -31.51 15.03
C SER A 316 -2.84 -30.96 14.68
N ILE A 317 -3.44 -31.43 13.57
CA ILE A 317 -4.80 -31.05 13.19
C ILE A 317 -5.82 -31.58 14.20
N TYR A 318 -5.71 -32.84 14.62
CA TYR A 318 -6.68 -33.48 15.51
C TYR A 318 -6.82 -32.75 16.85
N ILE A 319 -5.72 -32.26 17.42
CA ILE A 319 -5.73 -31.46 18.65
C ILE A 319 -6.56 -30.18 18.47
N ASN A 320 -6.47 -29.53 17.30
CA ASN A 320 -7.20 -28.30 17.02
C ASN A 320 -8.66 -28.55 16.59
N PHE A 321 -8.91 -29.64 15.89
CA PHE A 321 -10.26 -30.13 15.63
C PHE A 321 -11.05 -30.34 16.93
N LEU A 322 -10.45 -30.97 17.95
CA LEU A 322 -11.10 -31.16 19.26
C LEU A 322 -11.42 -29.83 19.97
N LYS A 323 -10.69 -28.76 19.67
CA LYS A 323 -10.94 -27.40 20.18
C LYS A 323 -12.01 -26.65 19.37
N GLN A 324 -12.49 -27.22 18.27
CA GLN A 324 -13.47 -26.61 17.36
C GLN A 324 -13.00 -25.23 16.87
N ILE A 325 -11.78 -25.16 16.37
CA ILE A 325 -11.21 -23.90 15.87
C ILE A 325 -11.88 -23.52 14.54
N TYR A 326 -12.30 -22.27 14.45
CA TYR A 326 -12.80 -21.63 13.22
C TYR A 326 -12.33 -20.18 13.15
N ILE A 327 -12.40 -19.57 11.97
CA ILE A 327 -12.02 -18.16 11.77
C ILE A 327 -12.87 -17.26 12.66
N LYS A 328 -12.22 -16.36 13.39
CA LYS A 328 -12.89 -15.28 14.10
C LYS A 328 -12.55 -13.95 13.42
N LYS A 329 -13.59 -13.30 12.90
CA LYS A 329 -13.51 -11.98 12.27
C LYS A 329 -14.63 -11.07 12.77
N PRO A 330 -14.51 -9.74 12.61
CA PRO A 330 -15.58 -8.80 12.93
C PRO A 330 -16.91 -9.19 12.26
N ASN A 331 -18.02 -9.11 13.02
CA ASN A 331 -19.34 -9.48 12.52
C ASN A 331 -19.81 -8.48 11.45
N LEU A 332 -20.43 -8.98 10.38
CA LEU A 332 -21.25 -8.15 9.51
C LEU A 332 -22.43 -7.65 10.36
N VAL A 333 -22.39 -6.39 10.77
CA VAL A 333 -23.61 -5.71 11.21
C VAL A 333 -24.29 -5.31 9.91
N ASP A 334 -25.43 -5.93 9.62
CA ASP A 334 -26.32 -5.57 8.51
C ASP A 334 -26.88 -4.15 8.67
#